data_AF-A0A1H6L7T1-F1
#
_entry.id   AF-A0A1H6L7T1-F1
#
_cell.length_a   1.000
_cell.length_b   1.000
_cell.length_c   1.000
_cell.angle_alpha   90.00
_cell.angle_beta   90.00
_cell.angle_gamma   90.00
#
_symmetry.space_group_name_H-M   'P 1'
#
loop_
_entity.id
_entity.type
_entity.pdbx_description
1 polymer ?
#
loop_
_entity_poly.entity_id
_entity_poly.type
_entity_poly.pdbx_seq_one_letter_code
_entity_poly.pdbx_strand_id
1 'polypeptide(L)'
;MTLNLTPSEAETKITQVDEAMGNLRTLASKILDSTETMTSGSWLGGRAQVFRSIMTQHSDDFNYVIGQLTQVAEKGKGDIRTLVSHDTD
;
A
#
# COMPACT_ATOMS: atom_id res chain seq x y z
N MET A 1 0.67 -27.44 -13.48
CA MET A 1 1.26 -26.32 -14.25
C MET A 1 2.45 -25.84 -13.45
N THR A 2 3.68 -26.15 -13.86
CA THR A 2 4.86 -25.47 -13.30
C THR A 2 4.84 -24.05 -13.83
N LEU A 3 4.80 -23.09 -12.91
CA LEU A 3 4.70 -21.67 -13.23
C LEU A 3 6.11 -21.18 -13.58
N ASN A 4 6.60 -21.49 -14.77
CA ASN A 4 7.94 -21.10 -15.20
C ASN A 4 7.91 -19.61 -15.57
N LEU A 5 8.23 -18.75 -14.62
CA LEU A 5 8.53 -17.35 -14.92
C LEU A 5 9.98 -17.25 -15.37
N THR A 6 10.22 -16.60 -16.50
CA THR A 6 11.58 -16.19 -16.85
C THR A 6 12.09 -15.14 -15.84
N PRO A 7 13.42 -14.97 -15.68
CA PRO A 7 13.97 -13.95 -14.79
C PRO A 7 13.46 -12.53 -15.08
N SER A 8 13.26 -12.19 -16.35
CA SER A 8 12.74 -10.86 -16.75
C SER A 8 11.26 -10.68 -16.40
N GLU A 9 10.44 -11.71 -16.53
CA GLU A 9 9.02 -11.67 -16.14
C GLU A 9 8.86 -11.59 -14.62
N ALA A 10 9.71 -12.28 -13.88
CA ALA A 10 9.76 -12.19 -12.42
C ALA A 10 10.10 -10.76 -11.95
N GLU A 11 11.13 -10.13 -12.52
CA GLU A 11 11.50 -8.76 -12.17
C GLU A 11 10.41 -7.75 -12.55
N THR A 12 9.74 -7.97 -13.69
CA THR A 12 8.59 -7.16 -14.10
C THR A 12 7.46 -7.26 -13.09
N LYS A 13 7.13 -8.47 -12.60
CA LYS A 13 6.10 -8.65 -11.57
C LYS A 13 6.47 -8.03 -10.24
N ILE A 14 7.74 -8.15 -9.84
CA ILE A 14 8.27 -7.49 -8.64
C ILE A 14 8.10 -5.97 -8.74
N THR A 15 8.48 -5.39 -9.88
CA THR A 15 8.34 -3.96 -10.16
C THR A 15 6.87 -3.52 -10.09
N GLN A 16 5.95 -4.28 -10.70
CA GLN A 16 4.51 -4.01 -10.62
C GLN A 16 3.98 -4.01 -9.19
N VAL A 17 4.46 -4.92 -8.34
CA VAL A 17 4.10 -4.96 -6.92
C VAL A 17 4.61 -3.71 -6.20
N ASP A 18 5.86 -3.30 -6.45
CA ASP A 18 6.45 -2.13 -5.82
C ASP A 18 5.74 -0.82 -6.26
N GLU A 19 5.39 -0.70 -7.54
CA GLU A 19 4.58 0.41 -8.05
C GLU A 19 3.19 0.47 -7.39
N ALA A 20 2.51 -0.67 -7.28
CA ALA A 20 1.20 -0.75 -6.63
C ALA A 20 1.28 -0.34 -5.14
N MET A 21 2.34 -0.76 -4.43
CA MET A 21 2.59 -0.37 -3.04
C MET A 21 2.90 1.13 -2.92
N GLY A 22 3.65 1.71 -3.86
CA GLY A 22 3.89 3.15 -3.92
C GLY A 22 2.60 3.96 -4.16
N ASN A 23 1.75 3.49 -5.08
CA ASN A 23 0.45 4.10 -5.38
C ASN A 23 -0.49 4.06 -4.16
N LEU A 24 -0.51 2.95 -3.42
CA LEU A 24 -1.28 2.80 -2.18
C LEU A 24 -0.86 3.83 -1.12
N ARG A 25 0.44 3.98 -0.88
CA ARG A 25 0.97 4.97 0.08
C ARG A 25 0.60 6.39 -0.33
N THR A 26 0.74 6.70 -1.62
CA THR A 26 0.37 8.00 -2.19
C THR A 26 -1.12 8.30 -2.00
N LEU A 27 -1.99 7.30 -2.23
CA LEU A 27 -3.43 7.44 -2.03
C LEU A 27 -3.77 7.70 -0.56
N ALA A 28 -3.17 6.95 0.37
CA ALA A 28 -3.39 7.15 1.80
C ALA A 28 -3.00 8.58 2.23
N SER A 29 -1.83 9.07 1.80
CA SER A 29 -1.41 10.45 2.07
C SER A 29 -2.40 11.48 1.51
N LYS A 30 -2.86 11.32 0.27
CA LYS A 30 -3.85 12.23 -0.34
C LYS A 30 -5.16 12.31 0.46
N ILE A 31 -5.61 11.18 1.02
CA ILE A 31 -6.83 11.14 1.84
C ILE A 31 -6.62 11.92 3.15
N LEU A 32 -5.46 11.77 3.79
CA LEU A 32 -5.11 12.49 5.01
C LEU A 32 -4.96 14.00 4.77
N ASP A 33 -4.26 14.39 3.70
CA ASP A 33 -4.09 15.80 3.32
C ASP A 33 -5.43 16.47 3.00
N SER A 34 -6.31 15.75 2.29
CA SER A 34 -7.67 16.24 2.00
C SER A 34 -8.48 16.39 3.29
N THR A 35 -8.29 15.51 4.27
CA THR A 35 -8.94 15.62 5.58
C THR A 35 -8.47 16.86 6.31
N GLU A 36 -7.16 17.11 6.37
CA GLU A 36 -6.61 18.29 7.02
C GLU A 36 -7.14 19.57 6.37
N THR A 37 -7.16 19.61 5.04
CA THR A 37 -7.75 20.72 4.28
C THR A 37 -9.22 20.93 4.62
N MET A 38 -10.02 19.86 4.68
CA MET A 38 -11.44 19.92 5.04
C MET A 38 -11.69 20.29 6.50
N THR A 39 -10.74 20.02 7.40
CA THR A 39 -10.90 20.19 8.85
C THR A 39 -10.19 21.42 9.44
N SER A 40 -9.38 22.12 8.63
CA SER A 40 -8.58 23.28 9.05
C SER A 40 -9.35 24.61 9.05
N GLY A 41 -10.53 24.68 8.41
CA GLY A 41 -11.32 25.90 8.33
C GLY A 41 -11.93 26.35 9.67
N SER A 42 -11.93 27.66 9.94
CA SER A 42 -12.39 28.24 11.22
C SER A 42 -13.88 28.09 11.54
N TRP A 43 -14.69 27.54 10.63
CA TRP A 43 -16.17 27.57 10.69
C TRP A 43 -16.83 26.25 11.13
N LEU A 44 -16.02 25.30 11.58
CA LEU A 44 -16.31 23.90 11.30
C LEU A 44 -17.18 23.14 12.35
N GLY A 45 -17.42 23.75 13.52
CA GLY A 45 -18.37 23.24 14.53
C GLY A 45 -18.14 21.77 14.94
N GLY A 46 -19.12 21.18 15.65
CA GLY A 46 -18.99 19.80 16.16
C GLY A 46 -18.89 18.72 15.07
N ARG A 47 -19.42 18.97 13.85
CA ARG A 47 -19.41 17.98 12.76
C ARG A 47 -18.01 17.76 12.18
N ALA A 48 -17.22 18.81 12.04
CA ALA A 48 -15.85 18.66 11.57
C ALA A 48 -14.94 18.02 12.62
N GLN A 49 -15.20 18.26 13.91
CA GLN A 49 -14.49 17.59 14.99
C GLN A 49 -14.76 16.08 14.96
N VAL A 50 -16.03 15.67 14.74
CA VAL A 50 -16.40 14.27 14.54
C VAL A 50 -15.72 13.70 13.29
N PHE A 51 -15.78 14.40 12.15
CA PHE A 51 -15.12 13.97 10.92
C PHE A 51 -13.60 13.81 11.09
N ARG A 52 -12.93 14.77 11.75
CA ARG A 52 -11.51 14.69 12.07
C ARG A 52 -11.20 13.46 12.93
N SER A 53 -12.00 13.19 13.95
CA SER A 53 -11.83 12.01 14.81
C SER A 53 -11.96 10.70 14.04
N ILE A 54 -12.94 10.60 13.13
CA ILE A 54 -13.11 9.42 12.25
C ILE A 54 -11.90 9.25 11.34
N MET A 55 -11.41 10.34 10.74
CA MET A 55 -10.27 10.28 9.83
C MET A 55 -8.94 10.00 10.55
N THR A 56 -8.79 10.40 11.81
CA THR A 56 -7.66 9.96 12.65
C THR A 56 -7.68 8.44 12.83
N GLN A 57 -8.83 7.84 13.10
CA GLN A 57 -8.95 6.37 13.16
C GLN A 57 -8.57 5.73 11.82
N HIS A 58 -9.02 6.30 10.69
CA HIS A 58 -8.65 5.79 9.37
C HIS A 58 -7.16 5.91 9.05
N SER A 59 -6.44 6.90 9.61
CA SER A 59 -4.98 6.95 9.49
C SER A 59 -4.32 5.69 10.05
N ASP A 60 -4.75 5.26 11.24
CA ASP A 60 -4.24 4.05 11.89
C ASP A 60 -4.62 2.80 11.09
N ASP A 61 -5.87 2.74 10.59
CA ASP A 61 -6.34 1.65 9.74
C ASP A 61 -5.53 1.55 8.43
N PHE A 62 -5.23 2.69 7.78
CA PHE A 62 -4.41 2.74 6.56
C PHE A 62 -3.00 2.23 6.83
N ASN A 63 -2.38 2.66 7.92
CA ASN A 63 -1.05 2.19 8.31
C ASN A 63 -1.04 0.68 8.57
N TYR A 64 -2.07 0.16 9.24
CA TYR A 64 -2.23 -1.27 9.48
C TYR A 64 -2.34 -2.05 8.15
N VAL A 65 -3.24 -1.63 7.26
CA VAL A 65 -3.45 -2.29 5.96
C VAL A 65 -2.20 -2.23 5.09
N ILE A 66 -1.54 -1.06 4.99
CA ILE A 66 -0.27 -0.91 4.26
C ILE A 66 0.80 -1.84 4.84
N GLY A 67 0.86 -1.98 6.16
CA GLY A 67 1.78 -2.91 6.83
C GLY A 67 1.54 -4.37 6.43
N GLN A 68 0.28 -4.82 6.49
CA GLN A 68 -0.10 -6.18 6.08
C GLN A 68 0.21 -6.43 4.59
N LEU A 69 -0.14 -5.48 3.71
CA LEU A 69 0.13 -5.58 2.28
C LEU A 69 1.63 -5.59 1.98
N THR A 70 2.43 -4.82 2.74
CA THR A 70 3.89 -4.85 2.63
C THR A 70 4.43 -6.24 2.97
N GLN A 71 3.96 -6.87 4.05
CA GLN A 71 4.40 -8.22 4.41
C GLN A 71 4.05 -9.26 3.34
N VAL A 72 2.83 -9.19 2.81
CA VAL A 72 2.38 -10.08 1.72
C VAL A 72 3.22 -9.84 0.45
N ALA A 73 3.48 -8.58 0.10
CA ALA A 73 4.29 -8.21 -1.05
C ALA A 73 5.73 -8.73 -0.91
N GLU A 74 6.39 -8.51 0.24
CA GLU A 74 7.75 -8.99 0.47
C GLU A 74 7.83 -10.52 0.41
N LYS A 75 6.85 -11.22 0.99
CA LYS A 75 6.77 -12.68 0.87
C LYS A 75 6.61 -13.12 -0.59
N GLY A 76 5.67 -12.52 -1.32
CA GLY A 76 5.44 -12.84 -2.72
C GLY A 76 6.66 -12.57 -3.61
N LYS A 77 7.37 -11.45 -3.39
CA LYS A 77 8.63 -11.15 -4.07
C LYS A 77 9.72 -12.18 -3.74
N GLY A 78 9.80 -12.63 -2.50
CA GLY A 78 10.68 -13.71 -2.07
C GLY A 78 10.38 -15.02 -2.81
N ASP A 79 9.11 -15.44 -2.81
CA ASP A 79 8.65 -16.66 -3.48
C ASP A 79 8.95 -16.62 -4.99
N ILE A 80 8.72 -15.48 -5.66
CA ILE A 80 9.06 -15.27 -7.08
C ILE A 80 10.56 -15.45 -7.33
N ARG A 81 11.41 -14.86 -6.49
CA ARG A 81 12.87 -14.98 -6.63
C ARG A 81 13.34 -16.41 -6.42
N THR A 82 12.79 -17.11 -5.43
CA THR A 82 13.10 -18.52 -5.17
C THR A 82 12.72 -19.41 -6.35
N LEU A 83 11.52 -19.22 -6.92
CA LEU A 83 11.06 -19.98 -8.09
C LEU A 83 12.00 -19.83 -9.29
N VAL A 84 12.39 -18.59 -9.63
CA VAL A 84 13.32 -18.36 -10.74
C VAL A 84 14.69 -18.97 -10.47
N SER A 85 15.22 -18.84 -9.25
CA SER A 85 16.53 -19.40 -8.91
C SER A 85 16.57 -20.93 -9.01
N HIS A 86 15.49 -21.61 -8.63
CA HIS A 86 15.37 -23.07 -8.72
C HIS A 86 15.22 -23.60 -10.16
N ASP A 87 14.70 -22.79 -11.08
CA ASP A 87 14.59 -23.14 -12.51
C ASP A 87 15.91 -22.95 -13.29
N THR A 88 16.94 -22.36 -12.66
CA THR A 88 18.23 -22.07 -13.32
C THR A 88 19.32 -23.14 -13.05
N ASP A 89 19.04 -24.13 -12.19
CA ASP A 89 19.90 -25.30 -11.90
C ASP A 89 19.48 -26.53 -12.73
#